data_AF-A0A538H3N9-F1
#
_entry.id   AF-A0A538H3N9-F1
#
_cell.length_a   1.000
_cell.length_b   1.000
_cell.length_c   1.000
_cell.angle_alpha   90.00
_cell.angle_beta   90.00
_cell.angle_gamma   90.00
#
_symmetry.space_group_name_H-M   'P 1'
#
loop_
_entity.id
_entity.type
_entity.pdbx_description
1 polymer ?
#
loop_
_entity_poly.entity_id
_entity_poly.type
_entity_poly.pdbx_seq_one_letter_code
_entity_poly.pdbx_strand_id
1 'polypeptide(L)'
;MTTRFRVNSPSVIHETIEGEVILIDLKTGTYYSLRDSGAAVWQALQNGAGEDGIAAELRSRYDASDEQILEAVRQLLAELEREGLIQADEDEAATAVPPSASDDGAARLPFSAPVLEKHTDMQDLILLDPVHEVGAEGWPHPAPPDEATA
;
A
#
# COMPACT_ATOMS: atom_id res chain seq x y z
N MET A 1 15.90 -15.05 12.60
CA MET A 1 14.77 -14.31 13.20
C MET A 1 13.94 -13.79 12.04
N THR A 2 12.70 -14.24 11.91
CA THR A 2 11.81 -13.79 10.83
C THR A 2 10.99 -12.64 11.37
N THR A 3 11.34 -11.42 10.98
CA THR A 3 10.59 -10.21 11.38
C THR A 3 9.22 -10.25 10.71
N ARG A 4 8.15 -10.14 11.51
CA ARG A 4 6.79 -9.96 11.03
C ARG A 4 6.45 -8.48 11.02
N PHE A 5 5.46 -8.13 10.20
CA PHE A 5 4.98 -6.76 10.10
C PHE A 5 3.46 -6.74 10.20
N ARG A 6 2.92 -5.66 10.75
CA ARG A 6 1.47 -5.41 10.82
C ARG A 6 1.15 -4.07 10.19
N VAL A 7 0.02 -4.00 9.50
CA VAL A 7 -0.51 -2.75 8.94
C VAL A 7 -0.95 -1.83 10.08
N ASN A 8 -0.68 -0.53 9.98
CA ASN A 8 -1.08 0.48 10.96
C ASN A 8 -2.58 0.81 10.87
N SER A 9 -3.44 -0.18 11.09
CA SER A 9 -4.89 -0.01 11.19
C SER A 9 -5.31 0.62 12.54
N PRO A 10 -6.38 1.43 12.58
CA PRO A 10 -7.27 1.81 11.48
C PRO A 10 -6.79 3.05 10.69
N SER A 11 -5.57 3.55 10.94
CA SER A 11 -5.07 4.77 10.31
C SER A 11 -4.69 4.58 8.84
N VAL A 12 -4.26 3.39 8.48
CA VAL A 12 -3.98 3.01 7.10
C VAL A 12 -5.13 2.14 6.61
N ILE A 13 -5.80 2.60 5.56
CA ILE A 13 -6.77 1.80 4.80
C ILE A 13 -6.13 1.36 3.49
N HIS A 14 -6.54 0.21 2.98
CA HIS A 14 -6.05 -0.29 1.70
C HIS A 14 -7.16 -0.99 0.92
N GLU A 15 -7.05 -0.96 -0.39
CA GLU A 15 -7.93 -1.67 -1.31
C GLU A 15 -7.10 -2.29 -2.43
N THR A 16 -7.54 -3.42 -2.98
CA THR A 16 -6.87 -4.04 -4.14
C THR A 16 -7.81 -4.03 -5.32
N ILE A 17 -7.41 -3.33 -6.38
CA ILE A 17 -8.22 -3.07 -7.59
C ILE A 17 -7.38 -3.51 -8.78
N GLU A 18 -7.89 -4.45 -9.58
CA GLU A 18 -7.21 -4.92 -10.81
C GLU A 18 -5.73 -5.35 -10.63
N GLY A 19 -5.36 -5.84 -9.44
CA GLY A 19 -3.99 -6.25 -9.13
C GLY A 19 -3.07 -5.11 -8.66
N GLU A 20 -3.58 -3.90 -8.56
CA GLU A 20 -2.94 -2.77 -7.88
C GLU A 20 -3.45 -2.66 -6.44
N VAL A 21 -2.54 -2.45 -5.50
CA VAL A 21 -2.89 -2.14 -4.11
C VAL A 21 -2.83 -0.63 -3.92
N ILE A 22 -3.94 -0.07 -3.48
CA ILE A 22 -4.07 1.30 -3.05
C ILE A 22 -3.97 1.37 -1.54
N LEU A 23 -3.17 2.29 -1.03
CA LEU A 23 -3.05 2.56 0.41
C LEU A 23 -3.29 4.03 0.67
N ILE A 24 -4.04 4.33 1.72
CA ILE A 24 -4.32 5.70 2.15
C ILE A 24 -3.98 5.79 3.63
N ASP A 25 -3.02 6.64 3.96
CA ASP A 25 -2.77 7.04 5.34
C ASP A 25 -3.71 8.18 5.72
N LEU A 26 -4.70 7.88 6.55
CA LEU A 26 -5.72 8.84 7.01
C LEU A 26 -5.15 9.92 7.93
N LYS A 27 -3.94 9.75 8.48
CA LYS A 27 -3.31 10.77 9.33
C LYS A 27 -2.73 11.90 8.50
N THR A 28 -2.02 11.58 7.43
CA THR A 28 -1.38 12.56 6.55
C THR A 28 -2.23 12.94 5.34
N GLY A 29 -3.23 12.11 5.00
CA GLY A 29 -3.96 12.21 3.74
C GLY A 29 -3.15 11.77 2.53
N THR A 30 -2.01 11.09 2.74
CA THR A 30 -1.15 10.64 1.66
C THR A 30 -1.69 9.36 1.04
N TYR A 31 -1.67 9.32 -0.29
CA TYR A 31 -2.01 8.16 -1.08
C TYR A 31 -0.75 7.45 -1.58
N TYR A 32 -0.79 6.13 -1.58
CA TYR A 32 0.26 5.28 -2.13
C TYR A 32 -0.34 4.19 -3.03
N SER A 33 0.40 3.78 -4.05
CA SER A 33 0.06 2.63 -4.89
C SER A 33 1.23 1.64 -4.99
N LEU A 34 0.89 0.36 -5.08
CA LEU A 34 1.81 -0.75 -5.32
C LEU A 34 1.26 -1.63 -6.46
N ARG A 35 2.13 -1.96 -7.41
CA ARG A 35 1.83 -2.86 -8.54
C ARG A 35 2.78 -4.05 -8.56
N ASP A 36 2.45 -5.03 -9.40
CA ASP A 36 3.31 -6.17 -9.71
C ASP A 36 3.85 -6.86 -8.44
N SER A 37 5.17 -6.91 -8.29
CA SER A 37 5.85 -7.51 -7.14
C SER A 37 5.55 -6.77 -5.83
N GLY A 38 5.28 -5.46 -5.86
CA GLY A 38 4.89 -4.68 -4.69
C GLY A 38 3.52 -5.06 -4.16
N ALA A 39 2.56 -5.27 -5.07
CA ALA A 39 1.24 -5.80 -4.72
C ALA A 39 1.33 -7.20 -4.12
N ALA A 40 2.19 -8.07 -4.70
CA ALA A 40 2.45 -9.40 -4.14
C ALA A 40 3.04 -9.34 -2.73
N VAL A 41 4.01 -8.46 -2.47
CA VAL A 41 4.58 -8.25 -1.13
C VAL A 41 3.49 -7.81 -0.14
N TRP A 42 2.64 -6.85 -0.52
CA TRP A 42 1.56 -6.37 0.34
C TRP A 42 0.55 -7.47 0.69
N GLN A 43 0.15 -8.29 -0.28
CA GLN A 43 -0.76 -9.42 -0.05
C GLN A 43 -0.13 -10.46 0.90
N ALA A 44 1.13 -10.81 0.71
CA ALA A 44 1.84 -11.72 1.60
C ALA A 44 1.94 -11.18 3.03
N LEU A 45 2.21 -9.87 3.18
CA LEU A 45 2.23 -9.19 4.47
C LEU A 45 0.87 -9.24 5.18
N GLN A 46 -0.23 -8.99 4.46
CA GLN A 46 -1.59 -9.12 5.02
C GLN A 46 -1.92 -10.54 5.49
N ASN A 47 -1.36 -11.55 4.85
CA ASN A 47 -1.47 -12.95 5.27
C ASN A 47 -0.58 -13.29 6.49
N GLY A 48 0.12 -12.32 7.06
CA GLY A 48 1.01 -12.50 8.21
C GLY A 48 2.36 -13.12 7.87
N ALA A 49 2.75 -13.13 6.60
CA ALA A 49 4.08 -13.55 6.20
C ALA A 49 5.12 -12.54 6.70
N GLY A 50 6.19 -13.05 7.31
CA GLY A 50 7.37 -12.24 7.57
C GLY A 50 8.29 -12.17 6.34
N GLU A 51 9.37 -11.41 6.44
CA GLU A 51 10.33 -11.15 5.34
C GLU A 51 10.66 -12.39 4.50
N ASP A 52 11.06 -13.48 5.17
CA ASP A 52 11.50 -14.73 4.51
C ASP A 52 10.36 -15.43 3.75
N GLY A 53 9.15 -15.41 4.32
CA GLY A 53 7.95 -15.98 3.68
C GLY A 53 7.51 -15.18 2.46
N ILE A 54 7.60 -13.85 2.55
CA ILE A 54 7.36 -12.95 1.42
C ILE A 54 8.37 -13.24 0.30
N ALA A 55 9.65 -13.33 0.62
CA ALA A 55 10.70 -13.62 -0.37
C ALA A 55 10.50 -14.99 -1.03
N ALA A 56 10.12 -16.02 -0.26
CA ALA A 56 9.82 -17.35 -0.79
C ALA A 56 8.64 -17.32 -1.79
N GLU A 57 7.59 -16.56 -1.49
CA GLU A 57 6.45 -16.39 -2.41
C GLU A 57 6.87 -15.70 -3.71
N LEU A 58 7.69 -14.64 -3.63
CA LEU A 58 8.20 -13.95 -4.81
C LEU A 58 9.09 -14.85 -5.68
N ARG A 59 9.94 -15.70 -5.08
CA ARG A 59 10.80 -16.65 -5.82
C ARG A 59 10.01 -17.68 -6.62
N SER A 60 8.83 -18.05 -6.12
CA SER A 60 7.93 -18.95 -6.82
C SER A 60 7.23 -18.28 -8.00
N ARG A 61 7.04 -16.95 -7.96
CA ARG A 61 6.28 -16.20 -8.97
C ARG A 61 7.14 -15.53 -10.03
N TYR A 62 8.33 -15.08 -9.66
CA TYR A 62 9.18 -14.23 -10.50
C TYR A 62 10.54 -14.87 -10.81
N ASP A 63 11.04 -14.61 -12.01
CA ASP A 63 12.35 -15.03 -12.49
C ASP A 63 13.41 -13.99 -12.09
N ALA A 64 13.94 -14.13 -10.87
CA ALA A 64 15.05 -13.35 -10.35
C ALA A 64 15.89 -14.16 -9.36
N SER A 65 17.10 -13.66 -9.10
CA SER A 65 18.01 -14.27 -8.13
C SER A 65 17.48 -14.10 -6.70
N ASP A 66 17.79 -15.07 -5.85
CA ASP A 66 17.45 -15.09 -4.42
C ASP A 66 17.79 -13.77 -3.72
N GLU A 67 19.00 -13.28 -3.99
CA GLU A 67 19.56 -12.04 -3.43
C GLU A 67 18.82 -10.79 -3.93
N GLN A 68 18.44 -10.77 -5.22
CA GLN A 68 17.67 -9.65 -5.80
C GLN A 68 16.28 -9.55 -5.17
N ILE A 69 15.61 -10.69 -4.94
CA ILE A 69 14.29 -10.73 -4.32
C ILE A 69 14.37 -10.32 -2.86
N LEU A 70 15.34 -10.84 -2.10
CA LEU A 70 15.51 -10.47 -0.69
C LEU A 70 15.79 -8.98 -0.50
N GLU A 71 16.72 -8.44 -1.29
CA GLU A 71 17.07 -7.01 -1.26
C GLU A 71 15.84 -6.16 -1.59
N ALA A 72 15.12 -6.51 -2.66
CA ALA A 72 13.90 -5.80 -3.06
C ALA A 72 12.79 -5.83 -2.00
N VAL A 73 12.55 -6.98 -1.36
CA VAL A 73 11.58 -7.12 -0.27
C VAL A 73 12.00 -6.25 0.93
N ARG A 74 13.27 -6.30 1.33
CA ARG A 74 13.80 -5.48 2.43
C ARG A 74 13.65 -3.99 2.18
N GLN A 75 14.01 -3.54 0.98
CA GLN A 75 13.89 -2.15 0.59
C GLN A 75 12.44 -1.67 0.67
N LEU A 76 11.49 -2.46 0.14
CA LEU A 76 10.07 -2.09 0.22
C LEU A 76 9.56 -2.08 1.66
N LEU A 77 9.88 -3.08 2.47
CA LEU A 77 9.44 -3.13 3.87
C LEU A 77 9.98 -1.95 4.67
N ALA A 78 11.25 -1.59 4.46
CA ALA A 78 11.86 -0.41 5.08
C ALA A 78 11.18 0.89 4.63
N GLU A 79 10.82 1.03 3.35
CA GLU A 79 10.07 2.18 2.83
C GLU A 79 8.67 2.27 3.45
N LEU A 80 7.93 1.16 3.52
CA LEU A 80 6.60 1.09 4.13
C LEU A 80 6.63 1.44 5.62
N GLU A 81 7.64 0.97 6.35
CA GLU A 81 7.84 1.31 7.77
C GLU A 81 8.20 2.79 7.93
N ARG A 82 9.10 3.31 7.08
CA ARG A 82 9.51 4.72 7.08
C ARG A 82 8.35 5.67 6.83
N GLU A 83 7.43 5.31 5.94
CA GLU A 83 6.21 6.06 5.66
C GLU A 83 5.11 5.81 6.72
N GLY A 84 5.35 4.94 7.71
CA GLY A 84 4.40 4.66 8.79
C GLY A 84 3.18 3.85 8.35
N LEU A 85 3.29 3.12 7.24
CA LEU A 85 2.21 2.29 6.69
C LEU A 85 2.10 0.93 7.41
N ILE A 86 3.25 0.41 7.85
CA ILE A 86 3.37 -0.81 8.62
C ILE A 86 4.24 -0.57 9.87
N GLN A 87 4.20 -1.51 10.81
CA GLN A 87 5.12 -1.59 11.94
C GLN A 87 5.69 -3.00 12.06
N ALA A 88 6.95 -3.12 12.44
CA ALA A 88 7.52 -4.40 12.85
C ALA A 88 6.76 -4.94 14.09
N ASP A 89 6.49 -6.24 14.07
CA ASP A 89 5.91 -6.99 15.17
C ASP A 89 7.03 -7.88 15.73
N GLU A 90 7.50 -7.57 16.94
CA GLU A 90 8.56 -8.33 17.63
C GLU A 90 8.09 -9.71 18.12
N ASP A 91 6.87 -10.14 17.77
CA ASP A 91 6.34 -11.44 18.14
C ASP A 91 7.11 -12.55 17.38
N GLU A 92 8.07 -13.17 18.08
CA GLU A 92 8.91 -14.26 17.58
C GLU A 92 8.04 -15.37 16.97
N ALA A 93 8.11 -15.50 15.64
CA ALA A 93 7.41 -16.55 14.93
C ALA A 93 8.00 -17.92 15.26
N ALA A 94 7.20 -18.77 15.92
CA ALA A 94 7.36 -20.22 15.82
C ALA A 94 7.38 -20.62 14.33
N THR A 95 8.42 -21.36 13.99
CA THR A 95 8.85 -21.85 12.68
C THR A 95 7.69 -22.21 11.75
N ALA A 96 7.35 -21.33 10.81
CA ALA A 96 6.57 -21.72 9.65
C ALA A 96 7.52 -22.45 8.68
N VAL A 97 7.31 -23.76 8.57
CA VAL A 97 8.02 -24.63 7.63
C VAL A 97 7.79 -24.07 6.22
N PRO A 98 8.83 -23.83 5.41
CA PRO A 98 8.63 -23.34 4.05
C PRO A 98 7.76 -24.38 3.30
N PRO A 99 6.74 -23.95 2.54
CA PRO A 99 6.09 -24.87 1.62
C PRO A 99 7.15 -25.37 0.66
N SER A 100 7.35 -26.69 0.68
CA SER A 100 8.28 -27.38 -0.22
C SER A 100 7.91 -26.99 -1.65
N ALA A 101 8.76 -26.18 -2.29
CA ALA A 101 8.56 -25.68 -3.64
C ALA A 101 8.40 -26.88 -4.58
N SER A 102 7.15 -27.17 -4.93
CA SER A 102 6.86 -28.04 -6.07
C SER A 102 6.96 -27.13 -7.28
N ASP A 103 8.05 -27.28 -8.03
CA ASP A 103 8.28 -26.61 -9.30
C ASP A 103 7.24 -27.14 -10.30
N ASP A 104 6.07 -26.50 -10.32
CA ASP A 104 4.94 -26.90 -11.17
C ASP A 104 5.13 -26.34 -12.59
N GLY A 105 6.36 -26.36 -13.14
CA GLY A 105 6.68 -26.05 -14.55
C GLY A 105 6.10 -24.75 -15.16
N ALA A 106 5.50 -23.88 -14.36
CA ALA A 106 4.85 -22.66 -14.80
C ALA A 106 5.93 -21.61 -15.08
N ALA A 107 5.86 -20.98 -16.25
CA ALA A 107 6.79 -19.93 -16.60
C ALA A 107 6.68 -18.78 -15.58
N ARG A 108 7.76 -18.55 -14.83
CA ARG A 108 7.85 -17.42 -13.90
C ARG A 108 7.81 -16.10 -14.67
N LEU A 109 7.21 -15.09 -14.05
CA LEU A 109 7.10 -13.75 -14.63
C LEU A 109 8.44 -13.02 -14.55
N PRO A 110 8.75 -12.08 -15.46
CA PRO A 110 9.92 -11.23 -15.30
C PRO A 110 9.81 -10.43 -13.99
N PHE A 111 10.90 -10.40 -13.22
CA PHE A 111 10.94 -9.65 -11.97
C PHE A 111 11.21 -8.16 -12.22
N SER A 112 10.31 -7.32 -11.72
CA SER A 112 10.55 -5.89 -11.51
C SER A 112 10.64 -5.63 -10.01
N ALA A 113 11.59 -4.81 -9.57
CA ALA A 113 11.68 -4.41 -8.17
C ALA A 113 10.40 -3.66 -7.76
N PRO A 114 9.86 -3.94 -6.56
CA PRO A 114 8.66 -3.29 -6.08
C PRO A 114 8.93 -1.79 -5.85
N VAL A 115 8.01 -0.95 -6.32
CA VAL A 115 8.10 0.50 -6.16
C VAL A 115 6.88 0.98 -5.41
N LEU A 116 7.09 1.67 -4.29
CA LEU A 116 6.05 2.39 -3.56
C LEU A 116 5.83 3.75 -4.23
N GLU A 117 4.79 3.86 -5.04
CA GLU A 117 4.44 5.12 -5.68
C GLU A 117 3.65 5.99 -4.70
N LYS A 118 4.23 7.13 -4.32
CA LYS A 118 3.59 8.12 -3.43
C LYS A 118 2.94 9.21 -4.27
N HIS A 119 1.64 9.39 -4.10
CA HIS A 119 0.89 10.44 -4.78
C HIS A 119 0.39 11.45 -3.74
N THR A 120 1.05 12.60 -3.70
CA THR A 120 0.62 13.75 -2.89
C THR A 120 -0.28 14.70 -3.68
N ASP A 121 -0.40 14.51 -4.99
CA ASP A 121 -1.00 15.48 -5.93
C ASP A 121 -2.54 15.45 -5.91
N MET A 122 -3.17 14.32 -5.57
CA MET A 122 -4.63 14.30 -5.33
C MET A 122 -5.05 15.09 -4.09
N GLN A 123 -4.12 15.43 -3.20
CA GLN A 123 -4.35 16.41 -2.13
C GLN A 123 -4.63 17.80 -2.72
N ASP A 124 -4.00 18.15 -3.85
CA ASP A 124 -4.19 19.41 -4.58
C ASP A 124 -5.48 19.39 -5.45
N LEU A 125 -5.81 18.23 -6.03
CA LEU A 125 -7.00 18.07 -6.88
C LEU A 125 -8.32 17.95 -6.11
N ILE A 126 -8.32 17.38 -4.89
CA ILE A 126 -9.49 17.37 -3.98
C ILE A 126 -9.70 18.72 -3.27
N LEU A 127 -8.65 19.53 -3.12
CA LEU A 127 -8.78 20.92 -2.67
C LEU A 127 -9.37 21.86 -3.73
N LEU A 128 -9.46 21.40 -4.99
CA LEU A 128 -10.08 22.14 -6.09
C LEU A 128 -11.59 21.88 -6.25
N ASP A 129 -12.23 21.14 -5.35
CA ASP A 129 -13.68 20.96 -5.38
C ASP A 129 -14.39 22.14 -4.66
N PRO A 130 -15.21 22.96 -5.37
CA PRO A 130 -15.85 24.15 -4.81
C PRO A 130 -17.01 23.87 -3.81
N VAL A 131 -17.19 22.64 -3.31
CA VAL A 131 -18.27 22.30 -2.37
C VAL A 131 -18.01 22.64 -0.90
N HIS A 132 -16.87 23.24 -0.52
CA HIS A 132 -16.59 23.58 0.89
C HIS A 132 -17.22 24.88 1.40
N GLU A 133 -17.98 25.62 0.59
CA GLU A 133 -18.74 26.78 1.06
C GLU A 133 -20.24 26.62 0.75
N VAL A 134 -20.90 25.71 1.44
CA VAL A 134 -22.36 25.77 1.56
C VAL A 134 -22.74 26.63 2.77
N GLY A 135 -23.27 27.82 2.50
CA GLY A 135 -24.16 28.48 3.46
C GLY A 135 -25.35 27.55 3.78
N ALA A 136 -26.05 27.79 4.88
CA ALA A 136 -27.06 26.88 5.47
C ALA A 136 -28.20 26.41 4.52
N GLU A 137 -28.30 26.94 3.31
CA GLU A 137 -29.36 26.64 2.33
C GLU A 137 -28.92 25.80 1.12
N GLY A 138 -27.62 25.56 0.89
CA GLY A 138 -27.12 24.64 -0.14
C GLY A 138 -27.44 24.99 -1.62
N TRP A 139 -26.79 24.27 -2.54
CA TRP A 139 -26.91 24.45 -4.00
C TRP A 139 -28.31 24.04 -4.53
N PRO A 140 -28.89 24.65 -5.59
CA PRO A 140 -28.35 25.62 -6.57
C PRO A 140 -28.86 27.06 -6.40
N HIS A 141 -29.36 27.46 -5.23
CA HIS A 141 -29.88 28.81 -5.06
C HIS A 141 -28.74 29.77 -4.68
N PRO A 142 -28.21 30.61 -5.58
CA PRO A 142 -27.30 31.66 -5.16
C PRO A 142 -28.01 32.57 -4.15
N ALA A 143 -27.28 33.02 -3.13
CA ALA A 143 -27.79 33.97 -2.16
C ALA A 143 -28.40 35.19 -2.87
N PRO A 144 -29.58 35.68 -2.44
CA PRO A 144 -30.15 36.88 -3.03
C PRO A 144 -29.15 38.04 -2.87
N PRO A 145 -29.01 38.92 -3.88
CA PRO A 145 -28.19 40.10 -3.73
C PRO A 145 -28.73 40.93 -2.56
N ASP A 146 -27.82 41.35 -1.68
CA ASP A 146 -28.11 42.26 -0.57
C ASP A 146 -28.70 43.55 -1.14
N GLU A 147 -30.02 43.69 -1.04
CA GLU A 147 -30.74 44.89 -1.42
C GLU A 147 -30.50 45.94 -0.33
N ALA A 148 -29.28 46.49 -0.31
CA ALA A 148 -28.94 47.68 0.44
C ALA A 148 -29.76 48.85 -0.11
N THR A 149 -30.91 49.01 0.53
CA THR A 149 -31.90 50.06 0.40
C THR A 149 -31.30 51.43 0.72
N ALA A 150 -31.58 52.38 -0.18
CA ALA A 150 -31.71 53.84 -0.01
C ALA A 150 -30.48 54.69 0.38
#